data_AF-A0A2S9FUX7-F1
#
_entry.id   AF-A0A2S9FUX7-F1
#
_cell.length_a   1.000
_cell.length_b   1.000
_cell.length_c   1.000
_cell.angle_alpha   90.00
_cell.angle_beta   90.00
_cell.angle_gamma   90.00
#
_symmetry.space_group_name_H-M   'P 1'
#
loop_
_entity.id
_entity.type
_entity.pdbx_description
1 polymer ?
#
loop_
_entity_poly.entity_id
_entity_poly.type
_entity_poly.pdbx_seq_one_letter_code
_entity_poly.pdbx_strand_id
1 'polypeptide(L)' 'MTVSETPTSRPKGAKPAPRSAAGKPDPKWDKETHLGLVRRARRMNRTLAQAFPHVYCELDFTNPLELAVATILSAQCTD' A
#
# COMPACT_ATOMS: atom_id res chain seq x y z
N MET A 1 -21.68 -17.77 -53.44
CA MET A 1 -22.87 -17.57 -52.58
C MET A 1 -22.41 -16.86 -51.33
N THR A 2 -23.22 -15.89 -50.93
CA THR A 2 -22.96 -14.76 -50.04
C THR A 2 -22.90 -15.13 -48.56
N VAL A 3 -22.00 -14.43 -47.86
CA VAL A 3 -21.93 -14.06 -46.43
C VAL A 3 -23.15 -14.35 -45.53
N SER A 4 -22.86 -14.77 -44.30
CA SER A 4 -23.51 -14.25 -43.10
C SER A 4 -22.71 -14.59 -41.83
N GLU A 5 -21.73 -13.73 -41.53
CA GLU A 5 -21.16 -13.57 -40.20
C GLU A 5 -22.19 -12.82 -39.33
N THR A 6 -22.42 -13.31 -38.10
CA THR A 6 -23.21 -12.60 -37.08
C THR A 6 -22.28 -11.69 -36.28
N PRO A 7 -22.58 -10.38 -36.12
CA PRO A 7 -21.73 -9.49 -35.36
C PRO A 7 -22.07 -9.60 -33.88
N THR A 8 -21.18 -10.21 -33.09
CA THR A 8 -21.23 -10.07 -31.63
C THR A 8 -20.69 -8.69 -31.26
N SER A 9 -21.57 -7.83 -30.76
CA SER A 9 -21.27 -6.47 -30.32
C SER A 9 -20.26 -6.47 -29.17
N ARG A 10 -19.17 -5.70 -29.33
CA ARG A 10 -18.15 -5.43 -28.32
C ARG A 10 -18.75 -4.60 -27.17
N PRO A 11 -18.63 -5.00 -25.89
CA PRO A 11 -19.08 -4.14 -24.81
C PRO A 11 -18.19 -2.89 -24.75
N LYS A 12 -18.84 -1.73 -24.83
CA LYS A 12 -18.25 -0.41 -24.72
C LYS A 12 -18.27 -0.02 -23.24
N GLY A 13 -17.09 0.02 -22.61
CA GLY A 13 -16.83 0.85 -21.44
C GLY A 13 -16.86 0.15 -20.07
N ALA A 14 -15.68 0.13 -19.44
CA ALA A 14 -15.53 0.54 -18.05
C ALA A 14 -14.24 1.36 -17.99
N LYS A 15 -14.34 2.67 -17.71
CA LYS A 15 -13.16 3.43 -17.26
C LYS A 15 -12.71 2.77 -15.95
N PRO A 16 -11.43 2.42 -15.76
CA PRO A 16 -10.99 1.92 -14.48
C PRO A 16 -11.34 2.97 -13.43
N ALA A 17 -12.12 2.58 -12.43
CA ALA A 17 -12.37 3.41 -11.27
C ALA A 17 -11.01 3.90 -10.74
N PRO A 18 -10.86 5.18 -10.38
CA PRO A 18 -9.61 5.65 -9.82
C PRO A 18 -9.30 4.77 -8.61
N ARG A 19 -8.19 4.01 -8.70
CA ARG A 19 -7.62 3.26 -7.58
C ARG A 19 -7.63 4.22 -6.41
N SER A 20 -8.38 3.88 -5.37
CA SER A 20 -8.62 4.72 -4.19
C SER A 20 -7.33 5.41 -3.81
N ALA A 21 -7.30 6.71 -4.09
CA ALA A 21 -6.13 7.55 -3.96
C ALA A 21 -5.63 7.42 -2.52
N ALA A 22 -4.30 7.36 -2.37
CA ALA A 22 -3.64 7.74 -1.13
C ALA A 22 -4.41 8.91 -0.52
N GLY A 23 -4.95 8.71 0.68
CA GLY A 23 -5.84 9.68 1.33
C GLY A 23 -5.22 11.07 1.23
N LYS A 24 -6.03 12.09 0.96
CA LYS A 24 -5.57 13.48 0.95
C LYS A 24 -4.79 13.69 2.25
N PRO A 25 -3.52 14.14 2.18
CA PRO A 25 -2.76 14.36 3.41
C PRO A 25 -3.55 15.35 4.27
N ASP A 26 -3.59 15.05 5.58
CA ASP A 26 -4.36 15.86 6.51
C ASP A 26 -3.82 17.29 6.47
N PRO A 27 -4.66 18.30 6.19
CA PRO A 27 -4.24 19.67 5.90
C PRO A 27 -3.45 20.32 7.04
N LYS A 28 -3.49 19.72 8.24
CA LYS A 28 -2.65 20.11 9.37
C LYS A 28 -1.16 19.86 9.13
N TRP A 29 -0.81 18.80 8.40
CA TRP A 29 0.57 18.37 8.16
C TRP A 29 1.11 18.86 6.81
N ASP A 30 0.23 19.26 5.89
CA ASP A 30 0.59 19.81 4.57
C ASP A 30 1.47 21.07 4.65
N LYS A 31 1.36 21.81 5.74
CA LYS A 31 2.11 23.05 5.97
C LYS A 31 3.38 22.85 6.80
N GLU A 32 3.71 21.61 7.18
CA GLU A 32 4.85 21.33 8.03
C GLU A 32 6.17 21.46 7.24
N THR A 33 7.19 22.11 7.82
CA THR A 33 8.52 22.14 7.23
C THR A 33 9.16 20.75 7.29
N HIS A 34 10.13 20.48 6.42
CA HIS A 34 10.87 19.21 6.45
C HIS A 34 11.45 18.90 7.86
N LEU A 35 11.98 19.92 8.54
CA LEU A 35 12.50 19.79 9.90
C LEU A 35 11.39 19.46 10.91
N GLY A 36 10.20 20.07 10.77
CA GLY A 36 9.02 19.74 11.58
C GLY A 36 8.63 18.27 11.43
N LEU A 37 8.51 17.82 10.18
CA LEU A 37 8.16 16.44 9.83
C LEU A 37 9.11 15.44 10.48
N VAL A 38 10.43 15.67 10.35
CA VAL A 38 11.45 14.80 10.94
C VAL A 38 11.36 14.79 12.47
N ARG A 39 11.13 15.95 13.11
CA ARG A 39 10.98 16.02 14.58
C ARG A 39 9.76 15.25 15.06
N ARG A 40 8.64 15.35 14.34
CA ARG A 40 7.41 14.62 14.64
C ARG A 40 7.62 13.11 14.50
N ALA A 41 8.18 12.66 13.39
CA ALA A 41 8.48 11.25 13.16
C ALA A 41 9.38 10.68 14.28
N ARG A 42 10.42 11.42 14.68
CA ARG A 42 11.30 11.03 15.80
C ARG A 42 10.58 10.96 17.14
N ARG A 43 9.65 11.87 17.42
CA ARG A 43 8.84 11.85 18.65
C ARG A 43 7.95 10.60 18.68
N MET A 44 7.28 10.30 17.57
CA MET A 44 6.46 9.09 17.44
C MET A 44 7.32 7.84 17.64
N ASN A 45 8.45 7.75 16.93
CA ASN A 45 9.37 6.61 17.02
C ASN A 45 9.88 6.38 18.45
N ARG A 46 10.21 7.45 19.18
CA ARG A 46 10.66 7.34 20.58
C ARG A 46 9.55 6.82 21.51
N THR A 47 8.31 7.22 21.28
CA THR A 47 7.16 6.76 22.06
C THR A 47 6.88 5.28 21.78
N LEU A 48 6.90 4.89 20.50
CA LEU A 48 6.71 3.50 20.09
C LEU A 48 7.80 2.58 20.63
N ALA A 49 9.07 3.02 20.57
CA ALA A 49 10.19 2.25 21.11
C ALA A 49 10.10 2.02 22.63
N GLN A 50 9.48 2.95 23.37
CA GLN A 50 9.25 2.79 24.82
C GLN A 50 8.05 1.87 25.10
N ALA A 51 6.97 2.00 24.34
CA ALA A 51 5.76 1.19 24.50
C ALA A 51 5.98 -0.27 24.10
N PHE A 52 6.84 -0.52 23.11
CA PHE A 52 7.06 -1.83 22.52
C PHE A 52 8.56 -2.18 22.40
N PRO A 53 9.22 -2.53 23.52
CA PRO A 53 10.68 -2.72 23.56
C PRO A 53 11.18 -3.97 22.82
N HIS A 54 10.30 -4.91 22.49
CA HIS A 54 10.65 -6.20 21.88
C HIS A 54 9.92 -6.48 20.56
N VAL A 55 9.58 -5.45 19.79
CA VAL A 55 8.93 -5.65 18.48
C VAL A 55 9.91 -6.19 17.45
N TYR A 56 9.50 -7.25 16.77
CA TYR A 56 10.16 -7.86 15.62
C TYR A 56 9.16 -8.01 14.45
N CYS A 57 9.66 -8.33 13.26
CA CYS A 57 8.79 -8.66 12.12
C CYS A 57 8.19 -10.05 12.35
N GLU A 58 6.86 -10.17 12.28
CA GLU A 58 6.18 -11.45 12.57
C GLU A 58 6.23 -12.45 11.41
N LEU A 59 6.73 -12.04 10.25
CA LEU A 59 6.96 -12.95 9.13
C LEU A 59 8.10 -13.93 9.43
N ASP A 60 7.84 -15.22 9.23
CA ASP A 60 8.84 -16.27 9.28
C ASP A 60 9.69 -16.28 8.01
N PHE A 61 11.00 -16.04 8.13
CA PHE A 61 11.95 -16.13 7.01
C PHE A 61 13.35 -16.53 7.49
N THR A 62 14.06 -17.28 6.67
CA THR A 62 15.46 -17.69 6.93
C THR A 62 16.46 -17.02 5.98
N ASN A 63 15.97 -16.45 4.87
CA ASN A 63 16.80 -15.75 3.89
C ASN A 63 16.06 -14.54 3.26
N PRO A 64 16.77 -13.62 2.59
CA PRO A 64 16.16 -12.41 2.02
C PRO A 64 15.13 -12.68 0.91
N LEU A 65 15.28 -13.78 0.16
CA LEU A 65 14.31 -14.15 -0.88
C LEU A 65 12.98 -14.57 -0.25
N GLU A 66 13.02 -15.35 0.83
CA GLU A 66 11.83 -15.74 1.59
C GLU A 66 11.11 -14.54 2.18
N LEU A 67 11.82 -13.57 2.77
CA LEU A 67 11.20 -12.35 3.29
C LEU A 67 10.45 -11.58 2.18
N ALA A 68 11.04 -11.47 0.99
CA ALA A 68 10.40 -10.78 -0.12
C ALA A 68 9.11 -11.50 -0.57
N VAL A 69 9.14 -12.83 -0.67
CA VAL A 69 7.96 -13.64 -1.00
C VAL A 69 6.90 -13.54 0.10
N ALA A 70 7.29 -13.67 1.37
CA ALA A 70 6.40 -13.56 2.52
C ALA A 70 5.70 -12.19 2.57
N THR A 71 6.43 -11.11 2.29
CA THR A 71 5.86 -9.75 2.21
C THR A 71 4.83 -9.63 1.08
N ILE A 72 5.10 -10.23 -0.09
CA ILE A 72 4.17 -10.19 -1.23
C ILE A 72 2.89 -10.96 -0.92
N LEU A 73 2.99 -12.13 -0.30
CA LEU A 73 1.84 -12.97 0.06
C LEU A 73 1.04 -12.41 1.24
N SER A 74 1.71 -11.75 2.19
CA SER A 74 1.08 -11.02 3.30
C SER A 74 0.32 -9.78 2.80
N ALA A 75 0.59 -9.28 1.59
CA ALA A 75 -0.17 -8.15 1.05
C ALA A 75 -1.68 -8.46 1.02
N GLN A 76 -2.49 -7.61 1.67
CA GLN A 76 -3.93 -7.79 1.83
C GLN A 76 -4.35 -9.00 2.68
N CYS A 77 -3.40 -9.66 3.33
CA CYS A 77 -3.62 -10.65 4.37
C CYS A 77 -3.07 -10.09 5.70
N THR A 78 -3.39 -10.72 6.82
CA THR A 78 -2.70 -10.44 8.09
C THR A 78 -1.45 -11.32 8.15
N ASP A 79 -0.32 -10.77 8.59
CA ASP A 79 0.81 -11.57 9.07
C ASP A 79 0.46 -12.31 10.36
#